data_AF-A0A2V6ABQ6-F1
#
_entry.id   AF-A0A2V6ABQ6-F1
#
_cell.length_a   1.000
_cell.length_b   1.000
_cell.length_c   1.000
_cell.angle_alpha   90.00
_cell.angle_beta   90.00
_cell.angle_gamma   90.00
#
_symmetry.space_group_name_H-M   'P 1'
#
loop_
_entity.id
_entity.type
_entity.pdbx_description
1 polymer ?
#
loop_
_entity_poly.entity_id
_entity_poly.type
_entity_poly.pdbx_seq_one_letter_code
_entity_poly.pdbx_strand_id
1 'polypeptide(L)' 'MKTKVAIIGAGPAGLTAGYLLSKEEIGVNVLEADPVYVGGISRTVTYKGFHF' A
#
# COMPACT_ATOMS: atom_id res chain seq x y z
N MET A 1 8.51 4.96 24.32
CA MET A 1 8.94 4.39 23.02
C MET A 1 7.80 4.58 22.04
N LYS A 2 8.02 5.13 20.85
CA LYS A 2 6.95 5.25 19.83
C LYS A 2 6.69 3.85 19.24
N THR A 3 5.44 3.41 19.18
CA THR A 3 5.09 2.12 18.57
C THR A 3 5.54 2.12 17.10
N LYS A 4 6.29 1.09 16.71
CA LYS A 4 6.71 0.91 15.31
C LYS A 4 5.76 -0.05 14.64
N VAL A 5 5.14 0.37 13.54
CA VAL A 5 4.19 -0.45 12.80
C VAL A 5 4.78 -0.80 11.44
N ALA A 6 4.77 -2.10 11.12
CA ALA A 6 5.10 -2.62 9.80
C ALA A 6 3.85 -3.27 9.20
N ILE A 7 3.55 -2.94 7.94
CA ILE A 7 2.43 -3.48 7.17
C ILE A 7 3.03 -4.28 6.01
N ILE A 8 2.68 -5.56 5.91
CA ILE A 8 3.16 -6.44 4.83
C ILE A 8 2.07 -6.54 3.77
N GLY A 9 2.38 -6.09 2.56
CA GLY A 9 1.47 -5.96 1.42
C GLY A 9 0.91 -4.55 1.26
N ALA A 10 1.19 -3.92 0.11
CA ALA A 10 0.62 -2.65 -0.31
C ALA A 10 -0.63 -2.84 -1.20
N GLY A 11 -1.45 -3.84 -0.89
CA GLY A 11 -2.80 -3.97 -1.43
C GLY A 11 -3.78 -2.97 -0.80
N PRO A 12 -5.07 -2.98 -1.19
CA PRO A 12 -6.06 -2.03 -0.69
C PRO A 12 -6.20 -2.08 0.84
N ALA A 13 -6.15 -3.29 1.42
CA ALA A 13 -6.21 -3.47 2.87
C ALA A 13 -5.00 -2.83 3.60
N GLY A 14 -3.78 -3.09 3.12
CA GLY A 14 -2.56 -2.57 3.73
C GLY A 14 -2.44 -1.05 3.59
N LEU A 15 -2.75 -0.51 2.41
CA LEU A 15 -2.76 0.94 2.18
C LEU A 15 -3.84 1.64 3.01
N THR A 16 -5.03 1.03 3.16
CA THR A 16 -6.09 1.59 4.02
C THR A 16 -5.67 1.58 5.49
N ALA A 17 -5.05 0.50 5.97
CA ALA A 17 -4.53 0.44 7.33
C ALA A 17 -3.46 1.53 7.56
N GLY A 18 -2.53 1.70 6.63
CA GLY A 18 -1.50 2.74 6.70
C GLY A 18 -2.11 4.14 6.68
N TYR A 19 -3.11 4.40 5.83
CA TYR A 19 -3.83 5.66 5.80
C TYR A 19 -4.49 5.97 7.14
N LEU A 20 -5.28 5.05 7.70
CA LEU A 20 -5.96 5.28 8.97
C LEU A 20 -4.99 5.52 10.13
N LEU A 21 -3.90 4.74 10.21
CA LEU A 21 -2.87 4.94 11.22
C LEU A 21 -2.15 6.28 11.06
N SER A 22 -1.89 6.73 9.83
CA SER A 22 -1.26 8.02 9.58
C SER A 22 -2.12 9.20 10.02
N LYS A 23 -3.46 9.08 9.97
CA LYS A 23 -4.39 10.09 10.48
C LYS A 23 -4.33 10.24 12.00
N GLU A 24 -3.92 9.18 12.70
CA GLU A 24 -3.68 9.17 14.15
C GLU A 24 -2.21 9.51 14.49
N GLU A 25 -1.45 10.07 13.53
CA GLU A 25 -0.04 10.46 13.68
C GLU A 25 0.90 9.29 14.04
N ILE A 26 0.48 8.06 13.72
CA ILE A 26 1.27 6.84 13.89
C ILE A 26 2.07 6.59 12.62
N GLY A 27 3.40 6.60 12.74
CA GLY A 27 4.31 6.28 11.64
C GLY A 27 4.26 4.79 11.28
N VAL A 28 4.13 4.50 9.99
CA VAL A 28 4.04 3.14 9.45
C VAL A 28 5.09 2.92 8.36
N ASN A 29 5.59 1.68 8.25
CA ASN A 29 6.35 1.21 7.09
C ASN A 29 5.51 0.18 6.33
N VAL A 30 5.19 0.45 5.07
CA VAL A 30 4.50 -0.51 4.19
C VAL A 30 5.53 -1.20 3.30
N LEU A 31 5.51 -2.53 3.30
CA LEU A 31 6.45 -3.37 2.54
C LEU A 31 5.67 -4.15 1.48
N GLU A 32 6.02 -3.95 0.21
CA GLU A 32 5.41 -4.64 -0.94
C GLU A 32 6.44 -5.50 -1.66
N ALA A 33 6.00 -6.65 -2.16
CA ALA A 33 6.84 -7.58 -2.91
C ALA A 33 6.98 -7.17 -4.38
N ASP A 34 5.93 -6.60 -5.00
CA ASP A 34 6.05 -6.01 -6.34
C ASP A 34 6.93 -4.73 -6.28
N PRO A 35 8.05 -4.68 -7.01
CA PRO A 35 9.01 -3.58 -6.90
C PRO A 35 8.54 -2.30 -7.61
N VAL A 36 7.46 -2.37 -8.40
CA VAL A 36 7.00 -1.25 -9.22
C VAL A 36 5.61 -0.80 -8.80
N TYR A 37 4.71 -1.73 -8.47
CA TYR A 37 3.29 -1.43 -8.30
C TYR A 37 2.79 -1.74 -6.90
N VAL A 38 1.89 -0.86 -6.43
CA VAL A 38 1.02 -1.12 -5.28
C VAL A 38 -0.41 -1.38 -5.78
N GLY A 39 -1.33 -1.72 -4.87
CA GLY A 39 -2.73 -1.99 -5.18
C GLY A 39 -3.08 -3.48 -5.21
N GLY A 40 -2.10 -4.38 -5.13
CA GLY A 40 -2.32 -5.83 -5.08
C GLY A 40 -3.15 -6.32 -6.27
N ILE A 41 -4.27 -7.00 -6.00
CA ILE A 41 -5.19 -7.47 -7.05
C ILE A 41 -5.98 -6.34 -7.72
N SER A 42 -6.03 -5.15 -7.12
CA SER A 42 -6.64 -3.95 -7.70
C SER A 42 -5.65 -3.26 -8.63
N ARG A 43 -5.19 -3.98 -9.65
CA ARG A 43 -4.20 -3.53 -10.61
C ARG A 43 -4.87 -3.15 -11.92
N THR A 44 -4.44 -2.03 -12.49
CA THR A 44 -4.76 -1.64 -13.86
C THR A 44 -3.54 -1.86 -14.74
N VAL A 45 -3.68 -2.59 -15.83
CA VAL A 45 -2.62 -2.86 -16.81
C VAL A 45 -2.76 -1.93 -18.00
N THR A 46 -1.63 -1.41 -18.48
CA THR A 46 -1.60 -0.57 -19.68
C THR A 46 -1.31 -1.43 -20.91
N TYR A 47 -2.19 -1.39 -21.90
CA TYR A 47 -2.01 -2.07 -23.19
C TYR A 47 -2.40 -1.15 -24.34
N LYS A 48 -1.46 -0.85 -25.24
CA LYS A 48 -1.66 0.04 -26.40
C LYS A 48 -2.29 1.40 -26.04
N GLY A 49 -1.92 1.97 -24.89
CA GLY A 49 -2.45 3.24 -24.38
C GLY A 49 -3.80 3.15 -23.65
N PHE A 50 -4.43 1.98 -23.62
CA PHE A 50 -5.64 1.71 -22.86
C PHE A 50 -5.30 1.14 -21.47
N HIS A 51 -6.22 1.33 -20.53
CA HIS A 51 -6.09 0.94 -19.13
C HIS A 51 -7.21 -0.06 -18.79
N PHE A 52 -6.83 -1.26 -18.33
CA PHE A 52 -7.75 -2.36 -17.99
C PHE A 52 -7.53 -2.84 -16.56
#